data_AF-A0A8D3A014-F1
#
_entry.id   AF-A0A8D3A014-F1
#
_cell.length_a   1.000
_cell.length_b   1.000
_cell.length_c   1.000
_cell.angle_alpha   90.00
_cell.angle_beta   90.00
_cell.angle_gamma   90.00
#
_symmetry.space_group_name_H-M   'P 1'
#
loop_
_entity.id
_entity.type
_entity.pdbx_description
1 polymer ?
#
loop_
_entity_poly.entity_id
_entity_poly.type
_entity_poly.pdbx_seq_one_letter_code
_entity_poly.pdbx_strand_id
1 'polypeptide(L)'
;MICLCTTVLGSSQKKKKKKMLRKIMFVTNEKTPKLSRRPSAPKIPDGEKVDFDDIQKKRQNKDLVELQGLIDAHFECRKKEEEELIALKDRIEKRRAERAEQQRVRTEKEKERQARREEERRIREESDAKKKADDEAKKKSALSSMGSNYSSHLQRADQKRGGKKETEREKKKKILAARRKQLNIDHLNEDKLKDKITELHEWMTQLESEKFDHMERLKRQKYEVTTLRKRVEELSKL
;
A
#
# COMPACT_ATOMS: atom_id res chain seq x y z
N MET A 1 -0.07 -34.59 5.13
CA MET A 1 0.05 -34.49 3.65
C MET A 1 0.20 -33.05 3.13
N ILE A 2 0.94 -32.15 3.81
CA ILE A 2 1.06 -30.72 3.38
C ILE A 2 2.52 -30.35 3.02
N CYS A 3 3.45 -31.30 3.03
CA CYS A 3 4.89 -31.02 2.84
C CYS A 3 5.39 -31.10 1.38
N LEU A 4 4.53 -31.33 0.39
CA LEU A 4 4.96 -31.58 -1.01
C LEU A 4 4.53 -30.50 -2.03
N CYS A 5 3.78 -29.47 -1.64
CA CYS A 5 3.25 -28.51 -2.61
C CYS A 5 4.09 -27.20 -2.74
N THR A 6 4.95 -26.88 -1.78
CA THR A 6 5.76 -25.65 -1.81
C THR A 6 7.04 -25.76 -2.65
N THR A 7 7.53 -26.98 -2.93
CA THR A 7 8.72 -27.20 -3.77
C THR A 7 8.45 -27.02 -5.27
N VAL A 8 7.19 -27.18 -5.71
CA VAL A 8 6.82 -27.09 -7.14
C VAL A 8 6.69 -25.63 -7.60
N LEU A 9 6.20 -24.73 -6.74
CA LEU A 9 6.06 -23.29 -7.05
C LEU A 9 7.42 -22.56 -7.12
N GLY A 10 8.39 -22.94 -6.28
CA GLY A 10 9.76 -22.39 -6.31
C GLY A 10 10.53 -22.75 -7.59
N SER A 11 10.24 -23.91 -8.18
CA SER A 11 10.86 -24.39 -9.42
C SER A 11 10.37 -23.61 -10.65
N SER A 12 9.10 -23.21 -10.66
CA SER A 12 8.49 -22.43 -11.76
C SER A 12 9.00 -20.98 -11.78
N GLN A 13 9.16 -20.36 -10.60
CA GLN A 13 9.75 -19.02 -10.47
C GLN A 13 11.24 -19.00 -10.81
N LYS A 14 12.02 -20.02 -10.39
CA LYS A 14 13.43 -20.18 -10.80
C LYS A 14 13.58 -20.38 -12.30
N LYS A 15 12.70 -21.17 -12.95
CA LYS A 15 12.70 -21.33 -14.42
C LYS A 15 12.37 -20.02 -15.14
N LYS A 16 11.39 -19.24 -14.66
CA LYS A 16 11.10 -17.90 -15.21
C LYS A 16 12.26 -16.92 -15.04
N LYS A 17 12.89 -16.87 -13.85
CA LYS A 17 14.08 -16.05 -13.59
C LYS A 17 15.27 -16.47 -14.46
N LYS A 18 15.50 -17.78 -14.64
CA LYS A 18 16.59 -18.31 -15.48
C LYS A 18 16.34 -18.07 -16.97
N LYS A 19 15.08 -18.09 -17.42
CA LYS A 19 14.67 -17.73 -18.80
C LYS A 19 14.78 -16.22 -19.04
N MET A 20 14.47 -15.40 -18.03
CA MET A 20 14.68 -13.95 -18.05
C MET A 20 16.18 -13.59 -18.04
N LEU A 21 17.00 -14.21 -17.19
CA LEU A 21 18.45 -14.03 -17.18
C LEU A 21 19.10 -14.51 -18.48
N ARG A 22 18.65 -15.63 -19.07
CA ARG A 22 19.11 -16.06 -20.41
C ARG A 22 18.70 -15.08 -21.50
N LYS A 23 17.54 -14.43 -21.39
CA LYS A 23 17.08 -13.43 -22.35
C LYS A 23 17.84 -12.11 -22.19
N ILE A 24 18.19 -11.72 -20.95
CA ILE A 24 19.06 -10.57 -20.66
C ILE A 24 20.49 -10.84 -21.16
N MET A 25 21.05 -12.04 -20.92
CA MET A 25 22.36 -12.44 -21.47
C MET A 25 22.39 -12.58 -22.99
N PHE A 26 21.25 -12.82 -23.63
CA PHE A 26 21.15 -12.88 -25.10
C PHE A 26 21.07 -11.48 -25.72
N VAL A 27 20.53 -10.49 -25.00
CA VAL A 27 20.45 -9.09 -25.44
C VAL A 27 21.78 -8.36 -25.25
N THR A 28 22.67 -8.81 -24.35
CA THR A 28 24.02 -8.24 -24.18
C THR A 28 25.07 -8.81 -25.15
N ASN A 29 24.66 -9.51 -26.21
CA ASN A 29 25.57 -10.07 -27.20
C ASN A 29 25.36 -9.41 -28.57
N GLU A 30 25.34 -8.08 -28.58
CA GLU A 30 25.55 -7.31 -29.79
C GLU A 30 27.04 -7.19 -30.07
N LYS A 31 27.42 -7.99 -31.05
CA LYS A 31 28.67 -8.00 -31.83
C LYS A 31 29.48 -6.70 -31.68
N THR A 32 30.58 -6.78 -30.94
CA THR A 32 31.73 -5.94 -31.25
C THR A 32 32.18 -6.27 -32.68
N PRO A 33 32.30 -5.29 -33.60
CA PRO A 33 32.85 -5.57 -34.91
C PRO A 33 34.33 -5.89 -34.71
N LYS A 34 34.68 -7.18 -34.77
CA LYS A 34 36.07 -7.62 -34.86
C LYS A 34 36.66 -7.05 -36.14
N LEU A 35 37.41 -5.95 -36.03
CA LEU A 35 38.21 -5.39 -37.11
C LEU A 35 39.41 -6.32 -37.37
N SER A 36 39.15 -7.45 -38.04
CA SER A 36 40.16 -8.41 -38.49
C SER A 36 40.20 -8.37 -40.02
N ARG A 37 40.88 -7.36 -40.56
CA ARG A 37 41.43 -7.42 -41.92
C ARG A 37 42.81 -6.77 -41.92
N ARG A 38 43.86 -7.59 -41.91
CA ARG A 38 45.18 -7.16 -42.38
C ARG A 38 45.06 -6.88 -43.89
N PRO A 39 45.48 -5.73 -44.41
CA PRO A 39 45.54 -5.54 -45.85
C PRO A 39 46.70 -6.39 -46.40
N SER A 40 46.38 -7.33 -47.29
CA SER A 40 47.37 -7.98 -48.15
C SER A 40 47.93 -6.94 -49.12
N ALA A 41 49.25 -6.88 -49.25
CA ALA A 41 49.95 -5.97 -50.17
C ALA A 41 49.46 -6.17 -51.62
N PRO A 42 49.06 -5.10 -52.34
CA PRO A 42 48.70 -5.19 -53.74
C PRO A 42 49.93 -5.48 -54.61
N LYS A 43 49.85 -6.49 -55.49
CA LYS A 43 50.83 -6.70 -56.57
C LYS A 43 50.58 -5.65 -57.65
N ILE A 44 51.62 -4.90 -57.99
CA ILE A 44 51.64 -3.88 -59.03
C ILE A 44 51.81 -4.58 -60.39
N PRO A 45 50.92 -4.36 -61.39
CA PRO A 45 51.25 -4.55 -62.80
C PRO A 45 51.90 -3.26 -63.34
N ASP A 46 53.00 -3.46 -64.05
CA ASP A 46 53.86 -2.42 -64.62
C ASP A 46 53.14 -1.46 -65.59
N GLY A 47 53.47 -0.17 -65.47
CA GLY A 47 53.63 0.68 -66.65
C GLY A 47 52.44 1.53 -67.08
N GLU A 48 51.94 2.42 -66.23
CA GLU A 48 51.27 3.66 -66.68
C GLU A 48 51.53 4.76 -65.65
N LYS A 49 51.89 5.97 -66.09
CA LYS A 49 52.36 7.06 -65.21
C LYS A 49 51.39 7.29 -64.05
N VAL A 50 51.83 6.91 -62.87
CA VAL A 50 51.06 7.03 -61.64
C VAL A 50 51.24 8.46 -61.10
N ASP A 51 50.26 9.32 -61.32
CA ASP A 51 50.25 10.69 -60.76
C ASP A 51 50.08 10.62 -59.24
N PHE A 52 51.17 10.88 -58.50
CA PHE A 52 51.20 10.83 -57.03
C PHE A 52 50.20 11.81 -56.38
N ASP A 53 49.92 12.93 -57.04
CA ASP A 53 48.91 13.91 -56.62
C ASP A 53 47.47 13.35 -56.67
N ASP A 54 47.17 12.50 -57.66
CA ASP A 54 45.86 11.85 -57.80
C ASP A 54 45.65 10.78 -56.73
N ILE A 55 46.70 10.06 -56.36
CA ILE A 55 46.67 9.12 -55.22
C ILE A 55 46.40 9.84 -53.90
N GLN A 56 47.04 10.99 -53.68
CA GLN A 56 46.85 11.75 -52.45
C GLN A 56 45.44 12.35 -52.37
N LYS A 57 44.91 12.89 -53.47
CA LYS A 57 43.52 13.36 -53.55
C LYS A 57 42.50 12.23 -53.37
N LYS A 58 42.72 11.06 -53.98
CA LYS A 58 41.86 9.88 -53.79
C LYS A 58 41.87 9.39 -52.34
N ARG A 59 43.02 9.47 -51.65
CA ARG A 59 43.12 9.16 -50.22
C ARG A 59 42.32 10.16 -49.37
N GLN A 60 42.53 11.45 -49.57
CA GLN A 60 41.80 12.49 -48.85
C GLN A 60 40.28 12.39 -49.08
N ASN A 61 39.84 12.19 -50.32
CA ASN A 61 38.42 12.03 -50.61
C ASN A 61 37.83 10.76 -49.97
N LYS A 62 38.59 9.66 -49.93
CA LYS A 62 38.17 8.45 -49.23
C LYS A 62 38.02 8.68 -47.73
N ASP A 63 39.00 9.33 -47.11
CA ASP A 63 38.97 9.63 -45.68
C ASP A 63 37.79 10.57 -45.34
N LEU A 64 37.50 11.57 -46.18
CA LEU A 64 36.35 12.45 -46.00
C LEU A 64 35.00 11.73 -46.14
N VAL A 65 34.88 10.80 -47.10
CA VAL A 65 33.67 9.99 -47.28
C VAL A 65 33.49 9.00 -46.13
N GLU A 66 34.57 8.37 -45.66
CA GLU A 66 34.53 7.48 -44.48
C GLU A 66 34.17 8.25 -43.21
N LEU A 67 34.72 9.45 -43.01
CA LEU A 67 34.35 10.32 -41.89
C LEU A 67 32.88 10.74 -41.95
N GLN A 68 32.37 11.14 -43.11
CA GLN A 68 30.97 11.47 -43.29
C GLN A 68 30.07 10.25 -43.00
N GLY A 69 30.44 9.07 -43.48
CA GLY A 69 29.71 7.83 -43.20
C GLY A 69 29.69 7.45 -41.71
N LEU A 70 30.79 7.69 -40.97
CA LEU A 70 30.85 7.48 -39.53
C LEU A 70 29.99 8.48 -38.75
N ILE A 71 29.98 9.74 -39.18
CA ILE A 71 29.14 10.80 -38.61
C ILE A 71 27.66 10.42 -38.77
N ASP A 72 27.23 10.08 -39.99
CA ASP A 72 25.84 9.73 -40.28
C ASP A 72 25.43 8.43 -39.57
N ALA A 73 26.30 7.42 -39.53
CA ALA A 73 26.05 6.19 -38.78
C ALA A 73 25.90 6.46 -37.27
N HIS A 74 26.69 7.36 -36.69
CA HIS A 74 26.58 7.70 -35.27
C HIS A 74 25.26 8.42 -34.96
N PHE A 75 24.84 9.38 -35.80
CA PHE A 75 23.56 10.08 -35.63
C PHE A 75 22.36 9.16 -35.83
N GLU A 76 22.39 8.30 -36.85
CA GLU A 76 21.31 7.34 -37.10
C GLU A 76 21.23 6.27 -35.99
N CYS A 77 22.36 5.82 -35.46
CA CYS A 77 22.39 4.90 -34.31
C CYS A 77 21.76 5.56 -33.07
N ARG A 78 22.18 6.79 -32.75
CA ARG A 78 21.64 7.54 -31.61
C ARG A 78 20.14 7.82 -31.75
N LYS A 79 19.71 8.24 -32.93
CA LYS A 79 18.30 8.51 -33.21
C LYS A 79 17.43 7.28 -33.02
N LYS A 80 17.86 6.11 -33.52
CA LYS A 80 17.15 4.84 -33.32
C LYS A 80 17.11 4.43 -31.86
N GLU A 81 18.23 4.54 -31.14
CA GLU A 81 18.27 4.27 -29.70
C GLU A 81 17.35 5.19 -28.89
N GLU A 82 17.28 6.48 -29.24
CA GLU A 82 16.40 7.46 -28.61
C GLU A 82 14.92 7.15 -28.88
N GLU A 83 14.56 6.85 -30.13
CA GLU A 83 13.20 6.45 -30.51
C GLU A 83 12.75 5.18 -29.78
N GLU A 84 13.64 4.18 -29.64
CA GLU A 84 13.37 2.96 -28.87
C GLU A 84 13.22 3.23 -27.37
N LEU A 85 14.05 4.10 -26.81
CA LEU A 85 13.96 4.53 -25.42
C LEU A 85 12.66 5.27 -25.13
N ILE A 86 12.25 6.19 -26.02
CA ILE A 86 10.98 6.92 -25.92
C ILE A 86 9.82 5.94 -26.01
N ALA A 87 9.79 5.06 -27.01
CA ALA A 87 8.75 4.04 -27.16
C ALA A 87 8.68 3.07 -25.95
N LEU A 88 9.81 2.79 -25.30
CA LEU A 88 9.84 2.00 -24.07
C LEU A 88 9.29 2.79 -22.87
N LYS A 89 9.67 4.05 -22.71
CA LYS A 89 9.15 4.94 -21.66
C LYS A 89 7.63 5.10 -21.79
N ASP A 90 7.12 5.36 -22.98
CA ASP A 90 5.68 5.51 -23.24
C ASP A 90 4.90 4.24 -22.88
N ARG A 91 5.44 3.06 -23.19
CA ARG A 91 4.83 1.78 -22.79
C ARG A 91 4.82 1.56 -21.28
N ILE A 92 5.88 1.99 -20.59
CA ILE A 92 5.95 1.92 -19.12
C ILE A 92 4.96 2.89 -18.50
N GLU A 93 4.90 4.12 -19.01
CA GLU A 93 3.99 5.16 -18.54
C GLU A 93 2.54 4.77 -18.77
N LYS A 94 2.19 4.26 -19.95
CA LYS A 94 0.87 3.70 -20.24
C LYS A 94 0.47 2.61 -19.25
N ARG A 95 1.36 1.66 -18.96
CA ARG A 95 1.09 0.60 -17.97
C ARG A 95 0.97 1.13 -16.54
N ARG A 96 1.67 2.22 -16.19
CA ARG A 96 1.54 2.89 -14.88
C ARG A 96 0.20 3.61 -14.79
N ALA A 97 -0.19 4.35 -15.82
CA ALA A 97 -1.48 5.02 -15.93
C ALA A 97 -2.64 4.01 -15.85
N GLU A 98 -2.57 2.90 -16.59
CA GLU A 98 -3.58 1.82 -16.51
C GLU A 98 -3.71 1.23 -15.10
N ARG A 99 -2.59 1.01 -14.39
CA ARG A 99 -2.64 0.55 -12.99
C ARG A 99 -3.21 1.59 -12.04
N ALA A 100 -2.85 2.86 -12.22
CA ALA A 100 -3.40 3.96 -11.44
C ALA A 100 -4.91 4.08 -11.65
N GLU A 101 -5.37 3.97 -12.90
CA GLU A 101 -6.78 4.03 -13.24
C GLU A 101 -7.56 2.83 -12.69
N GLN A 102 -7.02 1.62 -12.81
CA GLN A 102 -7.62 0.44 -12.17
C GLN A 102 -7.76 0.61 -10.66
N GLN A 103 -6.77 1.24 -10.01
CA GLN A 103 -6.84 1.53 -8.58
C GLN A 103 -7.90 2.59 -8.28
N ARG A 104 -8.01 3.66 -9.08
CA ARG A 104 -9.05 4.68 -8.93
C ARG A 104 -10.45 4.08 -9.05
N VAL A 105 -10.71 3.31 -10.11
CA VAL A 105 -11.99 2.63 -10.33
C VAL A 105 -12.33 1.69 -9.18
N ARG A 106 -11.35 0.94 -8.65
CA ARG A 106 -11.57 0.08 -7.47
C ARG A 106 -11.93 0.90 -6.23
N THR A 107 -11.20 1.99 -5.95
CA THR A 107 -11.47 2.85 -4.79
C THR A 107 -12.82 3.57 -4.91
N GLU A 108 -13.20 4.01 -6.10
CA GLU A 108 -14.48 4.66 -6.37
C GLU A 108 -15.64 3.67 -6.19
N LYS A 109 -15.52 2.46 -6.75
CA LYS A 109 -16.53 1.41 -6.58
C LYS A 109 -16.64 0.93 -5.13
N GLU A 110 -15.55 0.92 -4.37
CA GLU A 110 -15.57 0.65 -2.92
C GLU A 110 -16.32 1.76 -2.17
N LYS A 111 -15.98 3.02 -2.47
CA LYS A 111 -16.60 4.21 -1.88
C LYS A 111 -18.09 4.29 -2.20
N GLU A 112 -18.50 3.99 -3.42
CA GLU A 112 -19.90 3.93 -3.82
C GLU A 112 -20.67 2.83 -3.07
N ARG A 113 -20.10 1.62 -2.96
CA ARG A 113 -20.71 0.55 -2.16
C ARG A 113 -20.83 0.91 -0.69
N GLN A 114 -19.85 1.64 -0.15
CA GLN A 114 -19.92 2.11 1.23
C GLN A 114 -20.98 3.21 1.39
N ALA A 115 -21.00 4.20 0.50
CA ALA A 115 -21.99 5.26 0.48
C ALA A 115 -23.42 4.71 0.34
N ARG A 116 -23.65 3.71 -0.51
CA ARG A 116 -24.96 3.05 -0.64
C ARG A 116 -25.41 2.37 0.66
N ARG A 117 -24.48 1.71 1.38
CA ARG A 117 -24.79 1.08 2.67
C ARG A 117 -25.05 2.11 3.78
N GLU A 118 -24.34 3.24 3.74
CA GLU A 118 -24.53 4.34 4.68
C GLU A 118 -25.83 5.09 4.40
N GLU A 119 -26.17 5.31 3.13
CA GLU A 119 -27.43 5.94 2.71
C GLU A 119 -28.65 5.06 3.02
N GLU A 120 -28.58 3.76 2.72
CA GLU A 120 -29.65 2.81 3.09
C GLU A 120 -29.84 2.74 4.61
N ARG A 121 -28.73 2.79 5.37
CA ARG A 121 -28.78 2.89 6.83
C ARG A 121 -29.41 4.21 7.27
N ARG A 122 -29.05 5.34 6.63
CA ARG A 122 -29.58 6.66 6.95
C ARG A 122 -31.08 6.75 6.68
N ILE A 123 -31.56 6.25 5.54
CA ILE A 123 -32.98 6.20 5.19
C ILE A 123 -33.75 5.29 6.16
N ARG A 124 -33.17 4.17 6.57
CA ARG A 124 -33.76 3.28 7.57
C ARG A 124 -33.81 3.93 8.95
N GLU A 125 -32.74 4.61 9.36
CA GLU A 125 -32.68 5.37 10.61
C GLU A 125 -33.68 6.54 10.61
N GLU A 126 -33.87 7.22 9.48
CA GLU A 126 -34.85 8.30 9.32
C GLU A 126 -36.30 7.79 9.33
N SER A 127 -36.58 6.67 8.65
CA SER A 127 -37.89 6.01 8.71
C SER A 127 -38.20 5.47 10.11
N ASP A 128 -37.23 4.86 10.78
CA ASP A 128 -37.39 4.33 12.14
C ASP A 128 -37.52 5.47 13.17
N ALA A 129 -36.82 6.59 12.98
CA ALA A 129 -36.98 7.79 13.79
C ALA A 129 -38.36 8.43 13.60
N LYS A 130 -38.85 8.52 12.36
CA LYS A 130 -40.19 9.05 12.06
C LYS A 130 -41.30 8.17 12.64
N LYS A 131 -41.19 6.84 12.49
CA LYS A 131 -42.12 5.89 13.13
C LYS A 131 -42.06 5.97 14.65
N LYS A 132 -40.87 6.13 15.23
CA LYS A 132 -40.72 6.27 16.68
C LYS A 132 -41.31 7.59 17.18
N ALA A 133 -41.16 8.69 16.44
CA ALA A 133 -41.79 9.96 16.77
C ALA A 133 -43.33 9.88 16.70
N ASP A 134 -43.88 9.22 15.67
CA ASP A 134 -45.33 9.01 15.55
C ASP A 134 -45.87 8.07 16.66
N ASP A 135 -45.14 7.00 16.99
CA ASP A 135 -45.50 6.08 18.07
C ASP A 135 -45.35 6.73 19.46
N GLU A 136 -44.37 7.62 19.65
CA GLU A 136 -44.19 8.39 20.88
C GLU A 136 -45.25 9.48 21.02
N ALA A 137 -45.66 10.14 19.93
CA ALA A 137 -46.79 11.07 19.93
C ALA A 137 -48.10 10.35 20.26
N LYS A 138 -48.35 9.18 19.65
CA LYS A 138 -49.51 8.34 19.95
C LYS A 138 -49.46 7.77 21.37
N LYS A 139 -48.29 7.33 21.85
CA LYS A 139 -48.11 6.89 23.24
C LYS A 139 -48.24 8.00 24.25
N LYS A 140 -47.75 9.21 23.97
CA LYS A 140 -47.94 10.38 24.82
C LYS A 140 -49.42 10.74 24.90
N SER A 141 -50.12 10.70 23.77
CA SER A 141 -51.59 10.86 23.72
C SER A 141 -52.33 9.78 24.53
N ALA A 142 -51.89 8.52 24.47
CA ALA A 142 -52.52 7.40 25.19
C ALA A 142 -52.13 7.34 26.68
N LEU A 143 -50.90 7.71 27.04
CA LEU A 143 -50.38 7.71 28.41
C LEU A 143 -50.83 8.92 29.22
N SER A 144 -51.18 10.03 28.57
CA SER A 144 -51.97 11.09 29.19
C SER A 144 -53.38 10.62 29.58
N SER A 145 -53.87 9.51 29.02
CA SER A 145 -55.18 8.91 29.33
C SER A 145 -55.13 7.73 30.31
N MET A 146 -53.98 7.08 30.53
CA MET A 146 -53.87 5.93 31.45
C MET A 146 -52.59 5.99 32.30
N GLY A 147 -52.74 6.54 33.51
CA GLY A 147 -52.08 6.09 34.75
C GLY A 147 -50.56 5.86 34.78
N SER A 148 -49.90 6.63 35.64
CA SER A 148 -48.45 6.75 35.94
C SER A 148 -47.58 5.48 36.13
N ASN A 149 -48.11 4.26 36.04
CA ASN A 149 -47.34 3.04 36.36
C ASN A 149 -46.77 2.29 35.14
N TYR A 150 -47.22 2.59 33.91
CA TYR A 150 -46.67 1.98 32.68
C TYR A 150 -45.42 2.71 32.13
N SER A 151 -45.14 3.92 32.64
CA SER A 151 -44.07 4.81 32.18
C SER A 151 -42.65 4.27 32.42
N SER A 152 -42.43 3.50 33.50
CA SER A 152 -41.07 3.04 33.87
C SER A 152 -40.54 1.92 32.97
N HIS A 153 -41.41 1.04 32.46
CA HIS A 153 -41.02 -0.05 31.57
C HIS A 153 -40.66 0.46 30.16
N LEU A 154 -41.34 1.51 29.72
CA LEU A 154 -41.11 2.16 28.43
C LEU A 154 -39.81 2.98 28.40
N GLN A 155 -39.45 3.69 29.47
CA GLN A 155 -38.16 4.38 29.55
C GLN A 155 -36.95 3.42 29.45
N ARG A 156 -37.05 2.21 30.02
CA ARG A 156 -36.00 1.18 29.89
C ARG A 156 -35.91 0.59 28.47
N ALA A 157 -37.03 0.50 27.76
CA ALA A 157 -37.07 0.05 26.36
C ALA A 157 -36.58 1.14 25.39
N ASP A 158 -36.90 2.41 25.67
CA ASP A 158 -36.53 3.55 24.84
C ASP A 158 -35.01 3.80 24.86
N GLN A 159 -34.38 3.63 26.01
CA GLN A 159 -32.93 3.73 26.19
C GLN A 159 -32.13 2.66 25.44
N LYS A 160 -32.79 1.56 25.01
CA LYS A 160 -32.23 0.53 24.13
C LYS A 160 -32.54 0.76 22.64
N ARG A 161 -33.50 1.62 22.29
CA ARG A 161 -34.05 1.75 20.93
C ARG A 161 -33.82 3.11 20.27
N GLY A 162 -33.35 4.13 21.02
CA GLY A 162 -33.00 5.46 20.49
C GLY A 162 -31.50 5.65 20.34
N GLY A 163 -30.98 5.48 19.12
CA GLY A 163 -29.57 5.63 18.77
C GLY A 163 -28.72 4.48 19.31
N LYS A 164 -28.01 3.77 18.42
CA LYS A 164 -27.04 2.76 18.82
C LYS A 164 -25.90 3.49 19.55
N LYS A 165 -26.08 3.78 20.85
CA LYS A 165 -25.00 4.26 21.71
C LYS A 165 -23.87 3.27 21.52
N GLU A 166 -22.74 3.76 21.01
CA GLU A 166 -21.55 2.96 20.77
C GLU A 166 -21.32 2.11 22.02
N THR A 167 -21.45 0.80 21.87
CA THR A 167 -21.37 -0.09 23.02
C THR A 167 -20.00 0.08 23.65
N GLU A 168 -19.87 -0.10 24.98
CA GLU A 168 -18.54 -0.05 25.63
C GLU A 168 -17.53 -1.01 24.96
N ARG A 169 -18.02 -2.10 24.37
CA ARG A 169 -17.23 -3.02 23.55
C ARG A 169 -16.72 -2.37 22.25
N GLU A 170 -17.55 -1.63 21.54
CA GLU A 170 -17.17 -0.90 20.33
C GLU A 170 -16.19 0.23 20.67
N LYS A 171 -16.45 1.01 21.72
CA LYS A 171 -15.52 2.05 22.21
C LYS A 171 -14.16 1.48 22.58
N LYS A 172 -14.13 0.40 23.36
CA LYS A 172 -12.88 -0.30 23.72
C LYS A 172 -12.13 -0.75 22.47
N LYS A 173 -12.83 -1.33 21.49
CA LYS A 173 -12.22 -1.76 20.23
C LYS A 173 -11.66 -0.58 19.44
N LYS A 174 -12.38 0.54 19.38
CA LYS A 174 -11.93 1.78 18.72
C LYS A 174 -10.68 2.36 19.39
N ILE A 175 -10.65 2.45 20.72
CA ILE A 175 -9.49 2.95 21.47
C ILE A 175 -8.28 2.03 21.29
N LEU A 176 -8.47 0.71 21.37
CA LEU A 176 -7.37 -0.25 21.17
C LEU A 176 -6.84 -0.22 19.73
N ALA A 177 -7.71 -0.05 18.74
CA ALA A 177 -7.30 0.12 17.36
C ALA A 177 -6.50 1.42 17.16
N ALA A 178 -6.91 2.52 17.80
CA ALA A 178 -6.18 3.79 17.75
C ALA A 178 -4.80 3.71 18.43
N ARG A 179 -4.67 2.94 19.52
CA ARG A 179 -3.38 2.70 20.20
C ARG A 179 -2.45 1.75 19.43
N ARG A 180 -2.98 0.92 18.53
CA ARG A 180 -2.20 -0.06 17.79
C ARG A 180 -1.42 0.63 16.67
N LYS A 181 -0.11 0.83 16.88
CA LYS A 181 0.81 1.28 15.82
C LYS A 181 1.01 0.15 14.81
N GLN A 182 0.79 0.43 13.53
CA GLN A 182 1.04 -0.54 12.47
C GLN A 182 2.55 -0.74 12.31
N LEU A 183 3.00 -1.99 12.37
CA LEU A 183 4.41 -2.35 12.23
C LEU A 183 4.72 -2.65 10.77
N ASN A 184 5.64 -1.90 10.18
CA ASN A 184 6.24 -2.20 8.89
C ASN A 184 7.68 -2.65 9.13
N ILE A 185 7.98 -3.91 8.82
CA ILE A 185 9.27 -4.57 9.17
C ILE A 185 10.01 -5.05 7.91
N ASP A 186 9.35 -5.10 6.76
CA ASP A 186 9.81 -5.86 5.59
C ASP A 186 10.99 -5.23 4.85
N HIS A 187 11.32 -3.97 5.14
CA HIS A 187 12.33 -3.18 4.43
C HIS A 187 13.34 -2.49 5.36
N LEU A 188 13.54 -2.99 6.57
CA LEU A 188 14.48 -2.41 7.54
C LEU A 188 15.85 -3.11 7.52
N ASN A 189 16.90 -2.33 7.80
CA ASN A 189 18.28 -2.81 8.00
C ASN A 189 18.46 -3.36 9.44
N GLU A 190 19.48 -4.19 9.66
CA GLU A 190 19.71 -4.88 10.95
C GLU A 190 19.79 -3.93 12.15
N ASP A 191 20.53 -2.82 12.02
CA ASP A 191 20.67 -1.84 13.11
C ASP A 191 19.32 -1.19 13.45
N LYS A 192 18.52 -0.85 12.43
CA LYS A 192 17.17 -0.28 12.63
C LYS A 192 16.20 -1.30 13.22
N LEU A 193 16.40 -2.59 12.98
CA LEU A 193 15.62 -3.64 13.61
C LEU A 193 15.93 -3.75 15.10
N LYS A 194 17.22 -3.63 15.49
CA LYS A 194 17.63 -3.60 16.91
C LYS A 194 17.00 -2.42 17.64
N ASP A 195 17.04 -1.23 17.05
CA ASP A 195 16.37 -0.05 17.62
C ASP A 195 14.87 -0.27 17.79
N LYS A 196 14.22 -0.90 16.80
CA LYS A 196 12.77 -1.16 16.87
C LYS A 196 12.41 -2.21 17.91
N ILE A 197 13.27 -3.20 18.14
CA ILE A 197 13.10 -4.18 19.21
C ILE A 197 13.16 -3.48 20.58
N THR A 198 14.15 -2.62 20.78
CA THR A 198 14.29 -1.85 22.02
C THR A 198 13.08 -0.95 22.27
N GLU A 199 12.62 -0.20 21.25
CA GLU A 199 11.42 0.66 21.37
C GLU A 199 10.16 -0.16 21.72
N LEU A 200 9.98 -1.33 21.09
CA LEU A 200 8.84 -2.20 21.38
C LEU A 200 8.91 -2.83 22.78
N HIS A 201 10.11 -3.17 23.23
CA HIS A 201 10.35 -3.69 24.57
C HIS A 201 10.06 -2.62 25.63
N GLU A 202 10.58 -1.41 25.47
CA GLU A 202 10.29 -0.27 26.34
C GLU A 202 8.78 0.03 26.40
N TRP A 203 8.12 0.03 25.24
CA TRP A 203 6.67 0.22 25.17
C TRP A 203 5.89 -0.87 25.92
N MET A 204 6.34 -2.13 25.85
CA MET A 204 5.74 -3.24 26.59
C MET A 204 5.90 -3.05 28.10
N THR A 205 7.12 -2.74 28.55
CA THR A 205 7.42 -2.49 29.96
C THR A 205 6.59 -1.32 30.53
N GLN A 206 6.44 -0.24 29.76
CA GLN A 206 5.59 0.89 30.16
C GLN A 206 4.13 0.44 30.38
N LEU A 207 3.55 -0.32 29.45
CA LEU A 207 2.17 -0.80 29.58
C LEU A 207 1.98 -1.75 30.78
N GLU A 208 3.00 -2.55 31.10
CA GLU A 208 2.99 -3.41 32.28
C GLU A 208 3.02 -2.61 33.58
N SER A 209 3.85 -1.57 33.64
CA SER A 209 3.90 -0.64 34.78
C SER A 209 2.57 0.09 34.97
N GLU A 210 1.98 0.64 33.91
CA GLU A 210 0.67 1.32 33.98
C GLU A 210 -0.44 0.36 34.44
N LYS A 211 -0.41 -0.89 33.96
CA LYS A 211 -1.35 -1.94 34.38
C LYS A 211 -1.21 -2.23 35.88
N PHE A 212 0.02 -2.32 36.39
CA PHE A 212 0.28 -2.56 37.81
C PHE A 212 -0.28 -1.43 38.68
N ASP A 213 0.00 -0.17 38.34
CA ASP A 213 -0.53 0.99 39.08
C ASP A 213 -2.06 1.03 39.09
N HIS A 214 -2.69 0.71 37.95
CA HIS A 214 -4.14 0.60 37.87
C HIS A 214 -4.71 -0.53 38.74
N MET A 215 -4.02 -1.67 38.81
CA MET A 215 -4.42 -2.79 39.65
C MET A 215 -4.33 -2.43 41.15
N GLU A 216 -3.24 -1.82 41.59
CA GLU A 216 -3.08 -1.39 42.99
C GLU A 216 -4.08 -0.29 43.36
N ARG A 217 -4.30 0.69 42.48
CA ARG A 217 -5.34 1.71 42.67
C ARG A 217 -6.72 1.09 42.82
N LEU A 218 -7.05 0.09 42.00
CA LEU A 218 -8.35 -0.59 42.08
C LEU A 218 -8.51 -1.35 43.41
N LYS A 219 -7.44 -2.01 43.91
CA LYS A 219 -7.47 -2.67 45.23
C LYS A 219 -7.76 -1.66 46.35
N ARG A 220 -7.07 -0.51 46.34
CA ARG A 220 -7.29 0.58 47.30
C ARG A 220 -8.72 1.13 47.23
N GLN A 221 -9.23 1.41 46.03
CA GLN A 221 -10.60 1.90 45.83
C GLN A 221 -11.65 0.89 46.33
N LYS A 222 -11.44 -0.41 46.13
CA LYS A 222 -12.34 -1.44 46.67
C LYS A 222 -12.39 -1.41 48.20
N TYR A 223 -11.25 -1.22 48.85
CA TYR A 223 -11.19 -1.08 50.31
C TYR A 223 -11.92 0.20 50.78
N GLU A 224 -11.63 1.34 50.15
CA GLU A 224 -12.28 2.62 50.46
C GLU A 224 -13.81 2.54 50.31
N VAL A 225 -14.31 1.97 49.21
CA VAL A 225 -15.76 1.75 48.99
C VAL A 225 -16.36 0.87 50.08
N THR A 226 -15.67 -0.19 50.50
CA THR A 226 -16.17 -1.09 51.54
C THR A 226 -16.27 -0.37 52.89
N THR A 227 -15.24 0.40 53.25
CA THR A 227 -15.23 1.19 54.49
C THR A 227 -16.29 2.29 54.48
N LEU A 228 -16.44 3.00 53.35
CA LEU A 228 -17.47 4.05 53.21
C LEU A 228 -18.87 3.47 53.32
N ARG A 229 -19.13 2.28 52.75
CA ARG A 229 -20.42 1.60 52.89
C ARG A 229 -20.75 1.31 54.36
N LYS A 230 -19.78 0.81 55.14
CA LYS A 230 -19.96 0.57 56.58
C LYS A 230 -20.26 1.86 57.35
N ARG A 231 -19.52 2.94 57.08
CA ARG A 231 -19.76 4.25 57.71
C ARG A 231 -21.17 4.80 57.41
N VAL A 232 -21.63 4.66 56.17
CA VAL A 232 -22.99 5.07 55.79
C VAL A 232 -24.03 4.23 56.53
N GLU A 233 -23.81 2.92 56.66
CA GLU A 233 -24.71 2.03 57.40
C GLU A 233 -24.76 2.38 58.90
N GLU A 234 -23.63 2.70 59.51
CA GLU A 234 -23.54 3.17 60.91
C GLU A 234 -24.30 4.49 61.10
N LEU A 235 -24.10 5.46 60.22
CA LEU A 235 -24.80 6.74 60.26
C LEU A 235 -26.30 6.62 60.00
N SER A 236 -26.73 5.61 59.24
CA SER A 236 -28.16 5.36 58.95
C SER A 236 -28.89 4.62 60.07
N LYS A 237 -28.16 4.09 61.06
CA LYS A 237 -28.71 3.43 62.25
C LYS A 237 -28.90 4.38 63.44
N LEU A 238 -28.33 5.58 63.37
CA LEU A 238 -28.59 6.71 64.26
C LEU A 238 -29.83 7.47 63.78
#